data_AF-A0A2H1WZY1-F1
#
_entry.id   AF-A0A2H1WZY1-F1
#
_cell.length_a   1.000
_cell.length_b   1.000
_cell.length_c   1.000
_cell.angle_alpha   90.00
_cell.angle_beta   90.00
_cell.angle_gamma   90.00
#
_symmetry.space_group_name_H-M   'P 1'
#
loop_
_entity.id
_entity.type
_entity.pdbx_description
1 polymer ?
#
loop_
_entity_poly.entity_id
_entity_poly.type
_entity_poly.pdbx_seq_one_letter_code
_entity_poly.pdbx_strand_id
1 'polypeptide(L)'
;MHEGWPAVCAPPGAARRPLKVVREMNRLGMIVDLSHVGENTTRAAIKLSRAPVVFTHSSVYSLCNHKRNVPDDIIHSLKENGGIIMVNFFPDFVKCAPNATISDVAGKLSTIVVLTHTLTQK
;
A
#
# COMPACT_ATOMS: atom_id res chain seq x y z
N MET A 1 8.94 14.54 24.87
CA MET A 1 7.97 13.46 25.18
C MET A 1 8.57 12.17 24.67
N HIS A 2 9.30 11.50 25.56
CA HIS A 2 9.82 10.14 25.38
C HIS A 2 8.67 9.14 25.58
N GLU A 3 8.87 7.90 25.10
CA GLU A 3 7.95 6.73 25.10
C GLU A 3 7.31 6.47 23.71
N GLY A 4 8.05 5.79 22.82
CA GLY A 4 7.55 5.42 21.49
C GLY A 4 8.47 4.42 20.79
N TRP A 5 8.19 3.13 21.03
CA TRP A 5 8.70 1.92 20.38
C TRP A 5 10.10 1.88 19.71
N PRO A 6 10.99 0.95 20.13
CA PRO A 6 12.26 0.75 19.45
C PRO A 6 12.05 0.08 18.08
N ALA A 7 12.32 0.87 17.04
CA ALA A 7 12.78 0.50 15.70
C ALA A 7 12.44 -0.91 15.20
N VAL A 8 11.44 -0.96 14.32
CA VAL A 8 11.06 -2.09 13.44
C VAL A 8 12.12 -2.36 12.34
N CYS A 9 13.27 -1.68 12.37
CA CYS A 9 14.39 -1.89 11.46
C CYS A 9 15.24 -3.07 11.93
N ALA A 10 14.87 -4.28 11.52
CA ALA A 10 15.69 -5.46 11.74
C ALA A 10 16.83 -5.53 10.68
N PRO A 11 18.07 -5.90 11.05
CA PRO A 11 19.20 -6.02 10.12
C PRO A 11 19.00 -7.14 9.09
N PRO A 12 19.77 -7.16 7.97
CA PRO A 12 19.66 -8.19 6.94
C PRO A 12 19.86 -9.58 7.57
N GLY A 13 18.83 -10.42 7.52
CA GLY A 13 18.82 -11.77 8.13
C GLY A 13 17.84 -11.97 9.30
N ALA A 14 17.25 -10.90 9.85
CA ALA A 14 16.33 -10.96 10.99
C ALA A 14 14.82 -11.07 10.60
N ALA A 15 14.51 -11.53 9.39
CA ALA A 15 13.15 -11.57 8.83
C ALA A 15 12.12 -12.41 9.63
N ARG A 16 12.53 -13.17 10.65
CA ARG A 16 11.66 -14.07 11.42
C ARG A 16 10.52 -13.39 12.20
N ARG A 17 10.64 -12.12 12.58
CA ARG A 17 9.63 -11.42 13.41
C ARG A 17 8.47 -10.83 12.60
N PRO A 18 8.70 -10.03 11.54
CA PRO A 18 7.61 -9.52 10.69
C PRO A 18 6.76 -10.65 10.07
N LEU A 19 7.40 -11.76 9.70
CA LEU A 19 6.75 -12.99 9.22
C LEU A 19 5.68 -13.53 10.18
N LYS A 20 5.96 -13.51 11.49
CA LYS A 20 5.04 -14.04 12.50
C LYS A 20 3.85 -13.11 12.71
N VAL A 21 4.07 -11.79 12.65
CA VAL A 21 3.00 -10.80 12.84
C VAL A 21 1.96 -10.89 11.73
N VAL A 22 2.37 -10.91 10.45
CA VAL A 22 1.43 -11.01 9.32
C VAL A 22 0.60 -12.30 9.39
N ARG A 23 1.24 -13.43 9.74
CA ARG A 23 0.53 -14.71 9.88
C ARG A 23 -0.46 -14.68 11.03
N GLU A 24 -0.10 -14.06 12.15
CA GLU A 24 -0.99 -13.95 13.30
C GLU A 24 -2.16 -13.01 13.03
N MET A 25 -1.91 -11.89 12.34
CA MET A 25 -2.97 -11.00 11.87
C MET A 25 -3.96 -11.75 10.97
N ASN A 26 -3.47 -12.53 10.00
CA ASN A 26 -4.35 -13.36 9.18
C ASN A 26 -5.11 -14.43 10.00
N ARG A 27 -4.47 -15.05 11.01
CA ARG A 27 -5.12 -16.03 11.89
C ARG A 27 -6.26 -15.40 12.69
N LEU A 28 -6.09 -14.15 13.14
CA LEU A 28 -7.07 -13.39 13.91
C LEU A 28 -8.16 -12.75 13.03
N GLY A 29 -8.01 -12.78 11.70
CA GLY A 29 -8.90 -12.04 10.79
C GLY A 29 -8.66 -10.53 10.79
N MET A 30 -7.48 -10.08 11.21
CA MET A 30 -7.08 -8.68 11.16
C MET A 30 -6.60 -8.30 9.75
N ILE A 31 -7.06 -7.14 9.27
CA ILE A 31 -6.62 -6.56 7.99
C ILE A 31 -5.17 -6.07 8.13
N VAL A 32 -4.35 -6.37 7.13
CA VAL A 32 -2.98 -5.88 7.01
C VAL A 32 -2.98 -4.61 6.18
N ASP A 33 -2.78 -3.46 6.82
CA ASP A 33 -2.61 -2.16 6.16
C ASP A 33 -1.14 -1.88 5.86
N LEU A 34 -0.84 -1.50 4.61
CA LEU A 34 0.50 -1.21 4.12
C LEU A 34 0.73 0.26 3.77
N SER A 35 -0.23 1.14 4.06
CA SER A 35 0.02 2.58 4.01
C SER A 35 1.15 2.95 4.99
N HIS A 36 2.11 3.77 4.53
CA HIS A 36 3.37 4.14 5.21
C HIS A 36 4.47 3.07 5.28
N VAL A 37 4.22 1.85 4.82
CA VAL A 37 5.21 0.78 4.85
C VAL A 37 6.21 0.94 3.69
N GLY A 38 7.50 0.70 3.95
CA GLY A 38 8.53 0.72 2.93
C GLY A 38 8.41 -0.44 1.92
N GLU A 39 8.80 -0.20 0.67
CA GLU A 39 8.57 -1.11 -0.46
C GLU A 39 9.01 -2.56 -0.22
N ASN A 40 10.21 -2.78 0.33
CA ASN A 40 10.72 -4.13 0.60
C ASN A 40 9.83 -4.91 1.59
N THR A 41 9.36 -4.22 2.64
CA THR A 41 8.46 -4.80 3.63
C THR A 41 7.08 -5.04 3.04
N THR A 42 6.59 -4.12 2.20
CA THR A 42 5.33 -4.25 1.47
C THR A 42 5.32 -5.49 0.58
N ARG A 43 6.38 -5.71 -0.21
CA ARG A 43 6.54 -6.91 -1.05
C ARG A 43 6.53 -8.19 -0.22
N ALA A 44 7.27 -8.19 0.90
CA ALA A 44 7.30 -9.33 1.80
C ALA A 44 5.91 -9.60 2.38
N ALA A 45 5.21 -8.58 2.86
CA ALA A 45 3.87 -8.70 3.44
C ALA A 45 2.85 -9.25 2.44
N ILE A 46 2.83 -8.74 1.19
CA ILE A 46 1.96 -9.25 0.11
C ILE A 46 2.22 -10.73 -0.15
N LYS A 47 3.50 -11.13 -0.28
CA LYS A 47 3.89 -12.53 -0.52
C LYS A 47 3.49 -13.48 0.62
N LEU A 48 3.40 -12.97 1.85
CA LEU A 48 3.16 -13.76 3.05
C LEU A 48 1.70 -13.79 3.47
N SER A 49 0.95 -12.74 3.16
CA SER A 49 -0.44 -12.62 3.56
C SER A 49 -1.29 -13.63 2.80
N ARG A 50 -2.07 -14.40 3.54
CA ARG A 50 -3.06 -15.34 2.99
C ARG A 50 -4.40 -14.67 2.71
N ALA A 51 -4.60 -13.48 3.26
CA ALA A 51 -5.76 -12.63 3.01
C ALA A 51 -5.36 -11.42 2.14
N PRO A 52 -6.32 -10.80 1.45
CA PRO A 52 -6.11 -9.52 0.79
C PRO A 52 -5.50 -8.48 1.72
N VAL A 53 -4.45 -7.80 1.25
CA VAL A 53 -3.88 -6.63 1.95
C VAL A 53 -4.59 -5.34 1.51
N VAL A 54 -4.47 -4.29 2.32
CA VAL A 54 -5.08 -3.00 2.02
C VAL A 54 -4.03 -1.89 2.09
N PHE A 55 -4.17 -0.90 1.22
CA PHE A 55 -3.57 0.42 1.42
C PHE A 55 -4.70 1.38 1.74
N THR A 56 -4.85 1.78 3.00
CA THR A 56 -6.03 2.55 3.43
C THR A 56 -6.02 4.01 2.97
N HIS A 57 -4.85 4.56 2.65
CA HIS A 57 -4.69 5.95 2.22
C HIS A 57 -3.40 6.17 1.43
N SER A 58 -3.30 5.53 0.26
CA SER A 58 -2.17 5.71 -0.66
C SER A 58 -2.65 5.98 -2.08
N SER A 59 -1.88 6.72 -2.86
CA SER A 59 -2.16 6.95 -4.29
C SER A 59 -1.15 6.21 -5.17
N VAL A 60 -1.28 6.28 -6.49
CA VAL A 60 -0.44 5.54 -7.45
C VAL A 60 0.76 6.36 -7.90
N TYR A 61 1.95 5.74 -7.90
CA TYR A 61 3.22 6.42 -8.16
C TYR A 61 3.33 6.92 -9.60
N SER A 62 2.88 6.14 -10.59
CA SER A 62 2.86 6.56 -12.00
C SER A 62 2.01 7.79 -12.26
N LEU A 63 1.03 8.09 -11.39
CA LEU A 63 0.19 9.29 -11.50
C LEU A 63 0.76 10.50 -10.76
N CYS A 64 1.59 10.29 -9.74
CA CYS A 64 2.29 11.33 -9.00
C CYS A 64 3.47 10.67 -8.28
N ASN A 65 4.68 11.08 -8.65
CA ASN A 65 5.96 10.48 -8.26
C ASN A 65 6.37 10.80 -6.81
N HIS A 66 5.45 10.65 -5.86
CA HIS A 66 5.68 10.86 -4.44
C HIS A 66 6.07 9.53 -3.76
N LYS A 67 7.09 9.54 -2.89
CA LYS A 67 7.58 8.32 -2.19
C LYS A 67 6.54 7.59 -1.32
N ARG A 68 5.41 8.25 -1.04
CA ARG A 68 4.27 7.64 -0.31
C ARG A 68 3.31 6.87 -1.22
N ASN A 69 3.39 7.10 -2.53
CA ASN A 69 2.53 6.45 -3.51
C ASN A 69 3.06 5.06 -3.86
N VAL A 70 2.15 4.17 -4.23
CA VAL A 70 2.42 2.76 -4.48
C VAL A 70 3.04 2.62 -5.88
N PRO A 71 4.26 2.04 -6.00
CA PRO A 71 4.87 1.68 -7.28
C PRO A 71 4.02 0.68 -8.06
N ASP A 72 4.02 0.79 -9.40
CA ASP A 72 3.17 -0.02 -10.27
C ASP A 72 3.43 -1.53 -10.12
N ASP A 73 4.65 -1.95 -9.82
CA ASP A 73 5.00 -3.36 -9.64
C ASP A 73 4.42 -3.98 -8.35
N ILE A 74 4.23 -3.16 -7.31
CA ILE A 74 3.47 -3.55 -6.13
C ILE A 74 1.98 -3.64 -6.48
N ILE A 75 1.45 -2.72 -7.30
CA ILE A 75 0.05 -2.77 -7.77
C ILE A 75 -0.20 -4.05 -8.57
N HIS A 76 0.73 -4.44 -9.43
CA HIS A 76 0.65 -5.72 -10.15
C HIS A 76 0.62 -6.93 -9.20
N SER A 77 1.37 -6.88 -8.10
CA SER A 77 1.35 -7.96 -7.09
C SER A 77 0.01 -8.05 -6.35
N LEU A 78 -0.78 -6.97 -6.29
CA LEU A 78 -2.12 -6.98 -5.69
C LEU A 78 -3.15 -7.74 -6.51
N LYS A 79 -2.93 -7.91 -7.83
CA LYS A 79 -3.79 -8.73 -8.70
C LYS A 79 -3.93 -10.15 -8.17
N GLU A 80 -2.81 -10.78 -7.84
CA GLU A 80 -2.78 -12.16 -7.36
C GLU A 80 -3.24 -12.26 -5.90
N ASN A 81 -2.97 -11.23 -5.09
CA ASN A 81 -3.37 -11.19 -3.68
C ASN A 81 -4.85 -10.82 -3.47
N GLY A 82 -5.49 -10.13 -4.42
CA GLY A 82 -6.84 -9.57 -4.29
C GLY A 82 -6.91 -8.31 -3.44
N GLY A 83 -5.78 -7.63 -3.22
CA GLY A 83 -5.67 -6.47 -2.34
C GLY A 83 -6.27 -5.18 -2.92
N ILE A 84 -6.55 -4.21 -2.06
CA ILE A 84 -7.25 -2.97 -2.42
C ILE A 84 -6.38 -1.74 -2.11
N ILE A 85 -6.43 -0.75 -2.99
CA ILE A 85 -5.85 0.58 -2.76
C ILE A 85 -6.98 1.60 -2.59
N MET A 86 -7.05 2.20 -1.41
CA MET A 86 -7.92 3.32 -1.11
C MET A 86 -7.16 4.62 -1.36
N VAL A 87 -7.63 5.37 -2.36
CA VAL A 87 -6.96 6.57 -2.87
C VAL A 87 -6.97 7.68 -1.82
N ASN A 88 -5.80 8.28 -1.59
CA ASN A 88 -5.67 9.41 -0.67
C ASN A 88 -6.06 10.73 -1.36
N PHE A 89 -6.69 11.65 -0.64
CA PHE A 89 -7.10 12.98 -1.14
C PHE A 89 -6.10 14.09 -0.77
N PHE A 90 -4.97 13.74 -0.17
CA PHE A 90 -3.92 14.69 0.16
C PHE A 90 -3.30 15.29 -1.13
N PRO A 91 -3.29 16.62 -1.32
CA PRO A 91 -2.89 17.27 -2.57
C PRO A 91 -1.53 16.83 -3.11
N ASP A 92 -0.53 16.67 -2.23
CA ASP A 92 0.82 16.29 -2.66
C ASP A 92 0.90 14.86 -3.20
N PHE A 93 -0.06 13.99 -2.87
CA PHE A 93 -0.10 12.61 -3.36
C PHE A 93 -1.01 12.45 -4.58
N VAL A 94 -1.91 13.43 -4.80
CA VAL A 94 -2.87 13.47 -5.91
C VAL A 94 -2.37 14.34 -7.05
N LYS A 95 -1.75 15.49 -6.83
CA LYS A 95 -1.33 16.37 -7.92
C LYS A 95 0.17 16.58 -7.96
N CYS A 96 0.90 16.10 -6.96
CA CYS A 96 2.29 16.49 -6.73
C CYS A 96 2.44 18.03 -6.69
N ALA A 97 1.37 18.72 -6.28
CA ALA A 97 1.22 20.16 -6.29
C ALA A 97 0.19 20.60 -5.24
N PRO A 98 0.32 21.80 -4.67
CA PRO A 98 -0.47 22.23 -3.51
C PRO A 98 -1.97 22.43 -3.82
N ASN A 99 -2.34 22.72 -5.07
CA ASN A 99 -3.72 23.06 -5.46
C ASN A 99 -4.41 21.91 -6.18
N ALA A 100 -4.73 20.85 -5.45
CA ALA A 100 -5.57 19.75 -5.94
C ALA A 100 -7.06 20.10 -5.85
N THR A 101 -7.80 19.80 -6.92
CA THR A 101 -9.25 19.97 -7.00
C THR A 101 -9.94 18.60 -6.91
N ILE A 102 -11.25 18.58 -6.65
CA ILE A 102 -12.05 17.35 -6.66
C ILE A 102 -12.00 16.67 -8.03
N SER A 103 -11.93 17.43 -9.13
CA SER A 103 -11.77 16.87 -10.48
C SER A 103 -10.46 16.11 -10.65
N ASP A 104 -9.36 16.60 -10.04
CA ASP A 104 -8.07 15.89 -10.05
C ASP A 104 -8.17 14.55 -9.32
N VAL A 105 -8.87 14.53 -8.17
CA VAL A 105 -9.11 13.31 -7.39
C VAL A 105 -10.00 12.32 -8.17
N ALA A 106 -11.09 12.82 -8.76
CA ALA A 106 -12.05 12.00 -9.52
C ALA A 106 -11.36 11.35 -10.74
N GLY A 107 -10.56 12.11 -11.48
CA GLY A 107 -9.77 11.57 -12.59
C GLY A 107 -8.84 10.44 -12.16
N LYS A 108 -8.18 10.60 -11.00
CA LYS A 108 -7.31 9.54 -10.45
C LYS A 108 -8.06 8.32 -9.95
N LEU A 109 -9.21 8.50 -9.31
CA LEU A 109 -10.07 7.39 -8.92
C LEU A 109 -10.47 6.56 -10.14
N SER A 110 -10.86 7.20 -11.24
CA SER A 110 -11.17 6.49 -12.49
C SER A 110 -9.97 5.72 -13.03
N THR A 111 -8.77 6.31 -13.05
CA THR A 111 -7.56 5.60 -13.52
C THR A 111 -7.19 4.43 -12.60
N ILE A 112 -7.31 4.59 -11.28
CA ILE A 112 -6.96 3.55 -10.30
C ILE A 112 -7.97 2.41 -10.33
N VAL A 113 -9.27 2.71 -10.47
CA VAL A 113 -10.31 1.71 -10.67
C VAL A 113 -10.08 0.97 -11.99
N VAL A 114 -9.74 1.67 -13.08
CA VAL A 114 -9.40 1.00 -14.36
C VAL A 114 -8.16 0.12 -14.23
N LEU A 115 -7.09 0.62 -13.60
CA LEU A 115 -5.88 -0.16 -13.35
C LEU A 115 -6.21 -1.41 -12.52
N THR A 116 -6.94 -1.28 -11.43
CA THR A 116 -7.31 -2.42 -10.59
C THR A 116 -8.31 -3.37 -11.26
N HIS A 117 -9.26 -2.87 -12.06
CA HIS A 117 -10.27 -3.69 -12.76
C HIS A 117 -9.70 -4.43 -13.99
N THR A 118 -8.93 -3.74 -14.83
CA THR A 118 -8.20 -4.38 -15.96
C THR A 118 -7.15 -5.37 -15.44
N LEU A 119 -6.59 -5.12 -14.25
CA LEU A 119 -5.72 -6.08 -13.60
C LEU A 119 -6.51 -7.22 -12.93
N THR A 120 -7.73 -7.06 -12.43
CA THR A 120 -8.48 -8.16 -11.77
C THR A 120 -9.30 -9.04 -12.70
N GLN A 121 -9.67 -8.57 -13.90
CA GLN A 121 -10.40 -9.37 -14.89
C GLN A 121 -9.43 -10.23 -15.72
N LYS A 122 -9.35 -11.53 -15.42
CA LYS A 122 -8.90 -12.58 -16.35
C LYS A 122 -9.79 -13.80 -16.17
#